data_AF-A0A1G2TEP9-F1
#
_entry.id   AF-A0A1G2TEP9-F1
#
_cell.length_a   1.000
_cell.length_b   1.000
_cell.length_c   1.000
_cell.angle_alpha   90.00
_cell.angle_beta   90.00
_cell.angle_gamma   90.00
#
_symmetry.space_group_name_H-M   'P 1'
#
loop_
_entity.id
_entity.type
_entity.pdbx_description
1 polymer ?
#
loop_
_entity_poly.entity_id
_entity_poly.type
_entity_poly.pdbx_seq_one_letter_code
_entity_poly.pdbx_strand_id
1 'polypeptide(L)'
;MNVLRWVVQKVVRDGQHGPYAVARDEKLGSVTFSLTPDVWLENRLPESGSEVVLEDFQKKRAGWRAMSARFFRPEDIDNNKQSA
;
A
#
# COMPACT_ATOMS: atom_id res chain seq x y z
N MET A 1 -1.72 16.52 -5.84
CA MET A 1 -0.74 15.46 -5.48
C MET A 1 -1.31 14.18 -6.08
N ASN A 2 -0.64 13.55 -7.04
CA ASN A 2 -1.20 12.36 -7.71
C ASN A 2 -1.18 11.19 -6.73
N VAL A 3 -2.37 10.71 -6.36
CA VAL A 3 -2.51 9.57 -5.46
C VAL A 3 -2.29 8.29 -6.26
N LEU A 4 -1.23 7.54 -5.92
CA LEU A 4 -0.96 6.24 -6.54
C LEU A 4 -1.86 5.17 -5.89
N ARG A 5 -2.71 4.56 -6.71
CA ARG A 5 -3.60 3.45 -6.35
C ARG A 5 -2.84 2.13 -6.49
N TRP A 6 -2.90 1.28 -5.46
CA TRP A 6 -2.26 -0.02 -5.45
C TRP A 6 -3.25 -1.12 -5.06
N VAL A 7 -3.06 -2.32 -5.61
CA VAL A 7 -3.91 -3.48 -5.28
C VAL A 7 -3.14 -4.46 -4.42
N VAL A 8 -3.66 -4.76 -3.23
CA VAL A 8 -3.11 -5.77 -2.32
C VAL A 8 -3.23 -7.14 -2.97
N GLN A 9 -2.09 -7.80 -3.18
CA GLN A 9 -2.02 -9.13 -3.77
C GLN A 9 -2.00 -10.23 -2.71
N LYS A 10 -1.40 -9.93 -1.56
CA LYS A 10 -1.23 -10.90 -0.48
C LYS A 10 -1.12 -10.20 0.87
N VAL A 11 -1.68 -10.83 1.89
CA VAL A 11 -1.53 -10.46 3.29
C VAL A 11 -0.82 -11.60 4.02
N VAL A 12 0.26 -11.29 4.75
CA VAL A 12 1.04 -12.23 5.54
C VAL A 12 0.88 -11.84 7.01
N ARG A 13 0.12 -12.63 7.78
CA ARG A 13 -0.19 -12.33 9.18
C ARG A 13 0.97 -12.66 10.13
N ASP A 14 1.66 -13.77 9.87
CA ASP A 14 2.72 -14.29 10.74
C ASP A 14 4.11 -14.11 10.11
N GLY A 15 4.39 -12.88 9.66
CA GLY A 15 5.71 -12.54 9.13
C GLY A 15 6.78 -12.51 10.23
N GLN A 16 8.03 -12.85 9.89
CA GLN A 16 9.17 -12.85 10.84
C GLN A 16 9.34 -11.51 11.59
N HIS A 17 8.95 -10.39 10.97
CA HIS A 17 9.04 -9.04 11.53
C HIS A 17 7.67 -8.40 11.78
N GLY A 18 6.63 -9.22 11.95
CA GLY A 18 5.25 -8.79 12.10
C GLY A 18 4.43 -8.90 10.81
N PRO A 19 3.12 -8.60 10.90
CA PRO A 19 2.21 -8.72 9.78
C PRO A 19 2.52 -7.67 8.71
N TYR A 20 2.47 -8.07 7.45
CA TYR A 20 2.71 -7.18 6.31
C TYR A 20 1.87 -7.59 5.11
N ALA A 21 1.72 -6.66 4.16
CA ALA A 21 1.05 -6.91 2.90
C ALA A 21 1.97 -6.60 1.71
N VAL A 22 1.67 -7.25 0.60
CA VAL A 22 2.29 -7.01 -0.71
C VAL A 22 1.24 -6.37 -1.60
N ALA A 23 1.48 -5.16 -2.06
CA ALA A 23 0.67 -4.52 -3.08
C ALA A 23 1.44 -4.44 -4.40
N ARG A 24 0.71 -4.39 -5.51
CA ARG A 24 1.29 -4.30 -6.84
C ARG A 24 0.60 -3.20 -7.63
N ASP A 25 1.43 -2.49 -8.38
CA ASP A 25 1.02 -1.63 -9.49
C ASP A 25 1.56 -2.23 -10.79
N GLU A 26 0.83 -2.05 -11.89
CA GLU A 26 1.19 -2.63 -13.19
C GLU A 26 2.51 -2.08 -13.74
N LYS A 27 2.85 -0.83 -13.42
CA LYS A 27 4.04 -0.14 -13.94
C LYS A 27 5.21 -0.17 -12.96
N LEU A 28 4.94 -0.02 -11.66
CA LEU A 28 5.97 0.16 -10.64
C LEU A 28 6.39 -1.15 -9.95
N GLY A 29 5.67 -2.25 -10.18
CA GLY A 29 5.98 -3.56 -9.61
C GLY A 29 5.40 -3.75 -8.20
N SER A 30 6.04 -4.57 -7.38
CA SER A 30 5.56 -4.90 -6.04
C SER A 30 6.18 -4.01 -4.97
N VAL A 31 5.34 -3.56 -4.03
CA VAL A 31 5.73 -2.84 -2.83
C VAL A 31 5.21 -3.58 -1.61
N THR A 32 6.01 -3.61 -0.54
CA THR A 32 5.60 -4.16 0.75
C THR A 32 5.25 -3.04 1.72
N PHE A 33 4.35 -3.29 2.66
CA PHE A 33 4.09 -2.37 3.78
C PHE A 33 3.69 -3.15 5.04
N SER A 34 4.04 -2.58 6.20
CA SER A 34 3.69 -3.17 7.50
C SER A 34 2.21 -2.98 7.78
N LEU A 35 1.60 -3.95 8.47
CA LEU A 35 0.22 -3.83 8.98
C LEU A 35 0.18 -3.37 10.44
N THR A 36 1.31 -2.87 10.94
CA THR A 36 1.43 -2.25 12.26
C THR A 36 0.96 -0.79 12.21
N PRO A 37 0.44 -0.23 13.33
CA PRO A 37 -0.19 1.10 13.34
C PRO A 37 0.70 2.29 12.94
N ASP A 38 2.02 2.12 12.95
CA ASP A 38 3.00 3.11 12.50
C ASP A 38 3.06 3.27 10.98
N VAL A 39 2.62 2.26 10.22
CA VAL A 39 2.56 2.29 8.75
C VAL A 39 1.13 2.19 8.25
N TRP A 40 0.32 1.31 8.84
CA TRP A 40 -1.06 1.08 8.45
C TRP A 40 -2.01 1.94 9.28
N LEU A 41 -2.63 2.92 8.63
CA LEU A 41 -3.38 4.00 9.28
C LEU A 41 -4.85 3.66 9.53
N GLU A 42 -5.26 2.42 9.29
CA GLU A 42 -6.65 1.98 9.40
C GLU A 42 -6.82 0.94 10.52
N ASN A 43 -7.96 0.97 11.18
CA ASN A 43 -8.26 0.02 12.27
C ASN A 43 -8.50 -1.41 11.78
N ARG A 44 -8.88 -1.57 10.50
CA ARG A 44 -9.16 -2.88 9.88
C ARG A 44 -8.02 -3.25 8.95
N LEU A 45 -7.65 -4.52 8.94
CA LEU A 45 -6.65 -5.03 8.01
C LEU A 45 -7.21 -5.09 6.59
N PRO A 46 -6.38 -4.85 5.56
CA PRO A 46 -6.77 -5.08 4.19
C PRO A 46 -6.84 -6.59 3.89
N GLU A 47 -7.49 -6.93 2.79
CA GLU A 47 -7.55 -8.28 2.24
C GLU A 47 -6.95 -8.30 0.83
N SER A 48 -6.72 -9.48 0.26
CA SER A 48 -6.29 -9.58 -1.13
C SER A 48 -7.39 -9.01 -2.05
N GLY A 49 -7.00 -8.22 -3.04
CA GLY A 49 -7.91 -7.43 -3.88
C GLY A 49 -8.28 -6.06 -3.30
N SER A 50 -7.95 -5.76 -2.03
CA SER A 50 -8.19 -4.43 -1.47
C SER A 50 -7.33 -3.38 -2.16
N GLU A 51 -7.91 -2.20 -2.34
CA GLU A 51 -7.22 -1.04 -2.90
C GLU A 51 -6.69 -0.15 -1.79
N VAL A 52 -5.43 0.25 -1.94
CA VAL A 52 -4.72 1.03 -0.94
C VAL A 52 -3.98 2.19 -1.58
N VAL A 53 -3.76 3.22 -0.77
CA VAL A 53 -2.83 4.30 -1.07
C VAL A 53 -1.55 4.02 -0.32
N LEU A 54 -0.42 4.07 -1.03
CA LEU A 54 0.92 3.89 -0.47
C LEU A 54 1.73 5.16 -0.66
N GLU A 55 2.40 5.58 0.41
CA GLU A 55 3.20 6.80 0.48
C GLU A 55 4.52 6.54 1.22
N ASP A 56 5.43 7.51 1.16
CA ASP A 56 6.77 7.45 1.77
C ASP A 56 7.52 6.16 1.40
N PHE A 57 7.86 6.06 0.10
CA PHE A 57 8.55 4.88 -0.44
C PHE A 57 10.04 4.90 -0.13
N GLN A 58 10.53 3.79 0.44
CA GLN A 58 11.94 3.58 0.71
C GLN A 58 12.47 2.34 -0.01
N LYS A 59 13.62 2.47 -0.66
CA LYS A 59 14.34 1.32 -1.24
C LYS A 59 15.09 0.58 -0.12
N LYS A 60 14.76 -0.70 0.08
CA LYS A 60 15.48 -1.62 0.97
C LYS A 60 16.14 -2.73 0.14
N ARG A 61 16.99 -3.55 0.78
CA ARG A 61 17.66 -4.69 0.12
C ARG A 61 16.68 -5.67 -0.54
N ALA A 62 15.53 -5.91 0.08
CA ALA A 62 14.51 -6.85 -0.40
C ALA A 62 13.50 -6.25 -1.41
N GLY A 63 13.59 -4.95 -1.71
CA GLY A 63 12.64 -4.27 -2.59
C GLY A 63 12.17 -2.93 -2.06
N TRP A 64 11.09 -2.42 -2.65
CA TRP A 64 10.45 -1.19 -2.20
C TRP A 64 9.53 -1.45 -1.01
N ARG A 65 9.56 -0.54 -0.04
CA ARG A 65 8.67 -0.55 1.12
C ARG A 65 7.99 0.80 1.26
N ALA A 66 6.68 0.81 1.44
CA ALA A 66 5.94 2.00 1.84
C ALA A 66 5.92 2.12 3.36
N MET A 67 6.11 3.35 3.84
CA MET A 67 6.11 3.67 5.27
C MET A 67 4.82 4.34 5.73
N SER A 68 3.90 4.62 4.80
CA SER A 68 2.52 5.02 5.09
C SER A 68 1.57 4.29 4.14
N ALA A 69 0.49 3.75 4.68
CA ALA A 69 -0.51 2.99 3.95
C ALA A 69 -1.90 3.16 4.56
N ARG A 70 -2.91 3.33 3.71
CA ARG A 70 -4.33 3.39 4.09
C ARG A 70 -5.22 2.82 3.00
N PHE A 71 -6.51 2.65 3.27
CA PHE A 71 -7.46 2.31 2.22
C PHE A 71 -7.55 3.44 1.19
N PHE A 72 -7.72 3.04 -0.08
CA PHE A 72 -8.14 3.94 -1.14
C PHE A 72 -9.58 4.37 -0.89
N ARG A 73 -9.86 5.66 -1.03
CA ARG A 73 -11.16 6.26 -0.74
C ARG A 73 -11.69 7.02 -1.96
N PRO A 74 -13.00 7.30 -2.05
CA PRO A 74 -13.56 8.04 -3.17
C PRO A 74 -12.88 9.37 -3.46
N GLU A 75 -12.41 10.08 -2.42
CA GLU A 75 -11.72 11.38 -2.58
C GLU A 75 -10.38 11.27 -3.32
N ASP A 76 -9.79 10.07 -3.38
CA ASP A 76 -8.55 9.80 -4.10
C ASP A 76 -8.77 9.70 -5.63
N ILE A 77 -10.01 9.50 -6.08
CA ILE A 77 -10.36 9.37 -7.49
C ILE A 77 -10.19 10.71 -8.22
N ASP A 78 -10.66 11.80 -7.61
CA ASP A 78 -10.62 13.13 -8.22
C ASP A 78 -9.19 13.68 -8.32
N ASN A 79 -8.31 13.26 -7.39
CA ASN A 79 -6.88 13.56 -7.44
C ASN A 79 -6.12 12.79 -8.54
N ASN A 80 -6.73 11.78 -9.16
CA ASN A 80 -6.12 10.98 -10.23
C ASN A 80 -6.55 11.45 -11.64
N LYS A 81 -7.59 12.28 -11.75
CA LYS A 81 -8.17 12.74 -13.03
C LYS A 81 -7.57 14.02 -13.61
N GLN A 82 -6.57 14.64 -12.96
CA GLN A 82 -5.86 15.80 -13.52
C GLN A 82 -4.70 15.43 -14.47
N SER A 83 -4.67 14.20 -14.97
CA SER A 83 -3.68 13.76 -15.97
C SER A 83 -4.31 12.77 -16.96
N ALA A 84 -5.28 13.26 -17.72
CA ALA A 84 -5.73 12.66 -18.98
C ALA A 84 -5.84 13.76 -20.03
#